data_AF-B3R342-F1
#
_entry.id   AF-B3R342-F1
#
_cell.length_a   1.000
_cell.length_b   1.000
_cell.length_c   1.000
_cell.angle_alpha   90.00
_cell.angle_beta   90.00
_cell.angle_gamma   90.00
#
_symmetry.space_group_name_H-M   'P 1'
#
loop_
_entity.id
_entity.type
_entity.pdbx_description
1 polymer ?
#
loop_
_entity_poly.entity_id
_entity_poly.type
_entity_poly.pdbx_seq_one_letter_code
_entity_poly.pdbx_strand_id
1 'polypeptide(L)'
;MQSATLATLVGPITIGIVTIAAAIDLDRRRIPNWLTFGAWLAALPMQAAIHGMTTGSLAWLYGWLAGLAILLPFYLLRGMAAGDVKLMAAVGAWLGAGMVPKIALATWLIGGVWALALILFTGQARATLSRVGHMLLSMAVQHRAAPTQREARTSAGSLPYGVAIAAGTLAMLFAGT
;
A
#
# COMPACT_ATOMS: atom_id res chain seq x y z
N MET A 1 -5.17 5.83 -32.03
CA MET A 1 -4.10 4.81 -31.90
C MET A 1 -3.08 5.18 -30.82
N GLN A 2 -2.57 6.43 -30.75
CA GLN A 2 -1.60 6.86 -29.73
C GLN A 2 -2.10 6.74 -28.26
N SER A 3 -3.36 7.06 -27.98
CA SER A 3 -3.91 6.93 -26.62
C SER A 3 -3.98 5.48 -26.14
N ALA A 4 -4.26 4.53 -27.04
CA ALA A 4 -4.29 3.10 -26.72
C ALA A 4 -2.90 2.53 -26.40
N THR A 5 -1.87 2.98 -27.11
CA THR A 5 -0.48 2.60 -26.81
C THR A 5 0.03 3.21 -25.52
N LEU A 6 -0.44 4.40 -25.15
CA LEU A 6 -0.11 4.99 -23.85
C LEU A 6 -0.80 4.23 -22.72
N ALA A 7 -2.09 3.90 -22.88
CA ALA A 7 -2.83 3.13 -21.87
C ALA A 7 -2.17 1.78 -21.54
N THR A 8 -1.58 1.08 -22.53
CA THR A 8 -0.86 -0.18 -22.28
C THR A 8 0.48 0.00 -21.55
N LEU A 9 1.09 1.19 -21.59
CA LEU A 9 2.33 1.49 -20.86
C LEU A 9 2.11 1.77 -19.38
N VAL A 10 0.89 2.18 -18.98
CA VAL A 10 0.55 2.48 -17.57
C VAL A 10 0.82 1.29 -16.65
N GLY A 11 0.41 0.08 -17.07
CA GLY A 11 0.62 -1.14 -16.29
C GLY A 11 2.11 -1.42 -16.02
N PRO A 12 2.94 -1.61 -17.06
CA PRO A 12 4.38 -1.85 -16.91
C PRO A 12 5.12 -0.77 -16.11
N ILE A 13 4.78 0.52 -16.30
CA ILE A 13 5.40 1.61 -15.53
C ILE A 13 5.03 1.49 -14.05
N THR A 14 3.75 1.25 -13.76
CA THR A 14 3.28 1.07 -12.37
C THR A 14 3.98 -0.13 -11.72
N ILE A 15 4.14 -1.23 -12.46
CA ILE A 15 4.90 -2.41 -12.01
C ILE A 15 6.33 -2.01 -11.63
N GLY A 16 7.04 -1.29 -12.49
CA GLY A 16 8.39 -0.80 -12.20
C GLY A 16 8.45 0.04 -10.92
N ILE A 17 7.51 0.97 -10.75
CA ILE A 17 7.43 1.83 -9.54
C ILE A 17 7.21 0.98 -8.28
N VAL A 18 6.25 0.06 -8.28
CA VAL A 18 5.96 -0.76 -7.10
C VAL A 18 7.06 -1.76 -6.79
N THR A 19 7.75 -2.30 -7.81
CA THR A 19 8.90 -3.20 -7.62
C THR A 19 10.09 -2.44 -7.01
N ILE A 20 10.40 -1.23 -7.50
CA ILE A 20 11.45 -0.39 -6.91
C ILE A 20 11.08 -0.02 -5.47
N ALA A 21 9.82 0.37 -5.22
CA ALA A 21 9.35 0.69 -3.87
C ALA A 21 9.46 -0.53 -2.95
N ALA A 22 9.07 -1.72 -3.40
CA ALA A 22 9.18 -2.96 -2.65
C ALA A 22 10.64 -3.35 -2.36
N ALA A 23 11.55 -3.17 -3.33
CA ALA A 23 12.98 -3.42 -3.13
C ALA A 23 13.58 -2.48 -2.08
N ILE A 24 13.24 -1.19 -2.14
CA ILE A 24 13.69 -0.20 -1.15
C ILE A 24 13.04 -0.44 0.22
N ASP A 25 11.78 -0.87 0.25
CA ASP A 25 11.10 -1.23 1.50
C ASP A 25 11.71 -2.48 2.14
N LEU A 26 12.18 -3.44 1.35
CA LEU A 26 12.88 -4.62 1.85
C LEU A 26 14.28 -4.28 2.41
N ASP A 27 15.02 -3.41 1.72
CA ASP A 27 16.38 -2.99 2.11
C ASP A 27 16.38 -2.02 3.31
N ARG A 28 15.56 -0.96 3.22
CA ARG A 28 15.61 0.19 4.13
C ARG A 28 14.40 0.32 5.04
N ARG A 29 13.36 -0.50 4.85
CA ARG A 29 12.05 -0.41 5.56
C ARG A 29 11.43 0.98 5.52
N ARG A 30 11.76 1.77 4.48
CA ARG A 30 11.36 3.17 4.32
C ARG A 30 11.24 3.49 2.85
N ILE A 31 10.00 3.64 2.38
CA ILE A 31 9.72 4.11 1.03
C ILE A 31 10.03 5.61 0.95
N PRO A 32 10.94 6.05 0.05
CA PRO A 32 11.35 7.43 -0.02
C PRO A 32 10.27 8.32 -0.67
N ASN A 33 10.14 9.54 -0.15
CA ASN A 33 9.16 10.51 -0.66
C ASN A 33 9.44 10.91 -2.11
N TRP A 34 10.71 10.94 -2.54
CA TRP A 34 11.05 11.31 -3.93
C TRP A 34 10.48 10.31 -4.94
N LEU A 35 10.41 9.02 -4.58
CA LEU A 35 9.87 7.99 -5.46
C LEU A 35 8.34 8.12 -5.58
N THR A 36 7.65 8.26 -4.46
CA THR A 36 6.18 8.39 -4.44
C THR A 36 5.71 9.71 -5.05
N PHE A 37 6.40 10.81 -4.74
CA PHE A 37 6.12 12.12 -5.33
C PHE A 37 6.46 12.17 -6.83
N GLY A 38 7.61 11.60 -7.24
CA GLY A 38 7.98 11.50 -8.64
C GLY A 38 7.01 10.65 -9.44
N ALA A 39 6.59 9.50 -8.89
CA ALA A 39 5.57 8.65 -9.49
C ALA A 39 4.23 9.38 -9.63
N TRP A 40 3.79 10.11 -8.59
CA TRP A 40 2.57 10.92 -8.64
C TRP A 40 2.65 12.02 -9.70
N LEU A 41 3.76 12.75 -9.77
CA LEU A 41 3.95 13.83 -10.74
C LEU A 41 4.00 13.30 -12.19
N ALA A 42 4.66 12.16 -12.41
CA ALA A 42 4.74 11.52 -13.72
C ALA A 42 3.41 10.92 -14.21
N ALA A 43 2.48 10.60 -13.30
CA ALA A 43 1.15 10.12 -13.67
C ALA A 43 0.28 11.20 -14.34
N LEU A 44 0.46 12.47 -13.99
CA LEU A 44 -0.34 13.58 -14.52
C LEU A 44 -0.25 13.71 -16.05
N PRO A 45 0.94 13.88 -16.67
CA PRO A 45 1.03 14.00 -18.13
C PRO A 45 0.55 12.73 -18.82
N MET A 46 0.73 11.56 -18.19
CA MET A 46 0.26 10.30 -18.73
C MET A 46 -1.27 10.23 -18.79
N GLN A 47 -1.94 10.56 -17.67
CA GLN A 47 -3.40 10.58 -17.61
C GLN A 47 -4.00 11.65 -18.53
N ALA A 48 -3.37 12.82 -18.59
CA ALA A 48 -3.75 13.89 -19.50
C ALA A 48 -3.62 13.47 -20.98
N ALA A 49 -2.59 12.70 -21.33
CA ALA A 49 -2.38 12.20 -22.69
C ALA A 49 -3.36 11.08 -23.09
N ILE A 50 -3.80 10.24 -22.14
CA ILE A 50 -4.74 9.15 -22.40
C ILE A 50 -6.19 9.65 -22.49
N HIS A 51 -6.62 10.44 -21.51
CA HIS A 51 -8.03 10.84 -21.32
C HIS A 51 -8.33 12.28 -21.74
N GLY A 52 -7.31 13.05 -22.15
CA GLY A 52 -7.39 14.49 -22.36
C GLY A 52 -7.07 15.29 -21.09
N MET A 53 -6.74 16.58 -21.23
CA MET A 53 -6.21 17.41 -20.13
C MET A 53 -7.16 17.50 -18.93
N THR A 54 -8.44 17.78 -19.17
CA THR A 54 -9.46 17.95 -18.11
C THR A 54 -9.85 16.62 -17.47
N THR A 55 -10.26 15.64 -18.27
CA THR A 55 -10.68 14.33 -17.74
C THR A 55 -9.52 13.56 -17.11
N GLY A 56 -8.31 13.65 -17.70
CA GLY A 56 -7.11 12.99 -17.20
C GLY A 56 -6.59 13.59 -15.90
N SER A 57 -6.58 14.91 -15.75
CA SER A 57 -6.19 15.56 -14.48
C SER A 57 -7.17 15.23 -13.35
N LEU A 58 -8.47 15.15 -13.65
CA LEU A 58 -9.47 14.67 -12.69
C LEU A 58 -9.25 13.20 -12.34
N ALA A 59 -9.04 12.32 -13.32
CA ALA A 59 -8.79 10.89 -13.07
C ALA A 59 -7.54 10.66 -12.20
N TRP A 60 -6.47 11.41 -12.47
CA TRP A 60 -5.25 11.45 -11.69
C TRP A 60 -5.51 11.87 -10.24
N LEU A 61 -6.24 12.97 -10.04
CA LEU A 61 -6.56 13.49 -8.71
C LEU A 61 -7.47 12.53 -7.93
N TYR A 62 -8.53 12.02 -8.55
CA TYR A 62 -9.44 11.05 -7.94
C TYR A 62 -8.73 9.75 -7.58
N GLY A 63 -7.85 9.26 -8.45
CA GLY A 63 -7.03 8.07 -8.17
C GLY A 63 -6.11 8.27 -6.98
N TRP A 64 -5.44 9.41 -6.92
CA TRP A 64 -4.58 9.79 -5.79
C TRP A 64 -5.36 9.91 -4.47
N LEU A 65 -6.49 10.62 -4.49
CA LEU A 65 -7.36 10.76 -3.33
C LEU A 65 -7.96 9.43 -2.88
N ALA A 66 -8.34 8.54 -3.80
CA ALA A 66 -8.84 7.22 -3.46
C ALA A 66 -7.77 6.39 -2.73
N GLY A 67 -6.53 6.40 -3.22
CA GLY A 67 -5.41 5.70 -2.59
C GLY A 67 -5.05 6.27 -1.22
N LEU A 68 -5.13 7.59 -1.04
CA LEU A 68 -5.04 8.22 0.28
C LEU A 68 -6.19 7.77 1.18
N ALA A 69 -7.44 7.95 0.74
CA ALA A 69 -8.63 7.72 1.55
C ALA A 69 -8.72 6.28 2.09
N ILE A 70 -8.29 5.29 1.30
CA ILE A 70 -8.37 3.89 1.72
C ILE A 70 -7.33 3.52 2.78
N LEU A 71 -6.12 4.08 2.73
CA LEU A 71 -5.03 3.75 3.67
C LEU A 71 -4.82 4.77 4.79
N LEU A 72 -5.35 5.99 4.65
CA LEU A 72 -5.22 7.04 5.66
C LEU A 72 -5.80 6.64 7.03
N PRO A 73 -6.99 5.98 7.15
CA PRO A 73 -7.49 5.51 8.43
C PRO A 73 -6.52 4.55 9.13
N PHE A 74 -5.88 3.65 8.37
CA PHE A 74 -4.92 2.69 8.91
C PHE A 74 -3.62 3.36 9.39
N TYR A 75 -3.20 4.42 8.71
CA TYR A 75 -2.07 5.25 9.15
C TYR A 75 -2.40 6.02 10.44
N LEU A 76 -3.60 6.60 10.55
CA LEU A 76 -4.04 7.30 11.77
C LEU A 76 -4.13 6.38 12.98
N LEU A 77 -4.52 5.12 12.76
CA LEU A 77 -4.50 4.06 13.77
C LEU A 77 -3.09 3.52 14.06
N ARG A 78 -2.03 4.12 13.49
CA ARG A 78 -0.62 3.72 13.60
C ARG A 78 -0.34 2.27 13.16
N GLY A 79 -1.18 1.73 12.29
CA GLY A 79 -1.02 0.37 11.75
C GLY A 79 -0.07 0.27 10.55
N MET A 80 0.30 1.40 9.95
CA MET A 80 1.03 1.46 8.68
C MET A 80 2.00 2.65 8.63
N ALA A 81 3.06 2.59 7.82
CA ALA A 81 3.97 3.71 7.61
C ALA A 81 3.37 4.73 6.62
N ALA A 82 3.74 6.00 6.79
CA ALA A 82 3.31 7.07 5.87
C ALA A 82 3.77 6.84 4.42
N GLY A 83 4.87 6.09 4.23
CA GLY A 83 5.39 5.74 2.90
C GLY A 83 4.43 4.86 2.10
N ASP A 84 3.81 3.89 2.76
CA ASP A 84 2.91 2.92 2.14
C ASP A 84 1.62 3.59 1.64
N VAL A 85 1.07 4.52 2.44
CA VAL A 85 -0.08 5.34 2.06
C VAL A 85 0.24 6.16 0.81
N LYS A 86 1.42 6.79 0.78
CA LYS A 86 1.86 7.59 -0.38
C LYS A 86 2.09 6.73 -1.62
N LEU A 87 2.60 5.51 -1.45
CA LEU A 87 2.77 4.57 -2.56
C LEU A 87 1.40 4.19 -3.14
N MET A 88 0.43 3.80 -2.32
CA MET A 88 -0.93 3.47 -2.78
C MET A 88 -1.60 4.67 -3.46
N ALA A 89 -1.40 5.87 -2.94
CA ALA A 89 -1.88 7.10 -3.57
C ALA A 89 -1.23 7.32 -4.95
N ALA A 90 0.08 7.11 -5.08
CA ALA A 90 0.77 7.20 -6.35
C ALA A 90 0.27 6.12 -7.35
N VAL A 91 0.12 4.87 -6.90
CA VAL A 91 -0.44 3.78 -7.71
C VAL A 91 -1.86 4.10 -8.17
N GLY A 92 -2.69 4.66 -7.28
CA GLY A 92 -4.03 5.12 -7.63
C GLY A 92 -4.04 6.22 -8.68
N ALA A 93 -3.07 7.12 -8.69
CA ALA A 93 -2.93 8.15 -9.71
C ALA A 93 -2.61 7.57 -11.11
N TRP A 94 -1.92 6.43 -11.18
CA TRP A 94 -1.62 5.71 -12.42
C TRP A 94 -2.77 4.81 -12.88
N LEU A 95 -3.35 4.02 -11.98
CA LEU A 95 -4.35 2.99 -12.33
C LEU A 95 -5.80 3.49 -12.20
N GLY A 96 -5.99 4.69 -11.67
CA GLY A 96 -7.29 5.29 -11.42
C GLY A 96 -7.97 4.77 -10.15
N ALA A 97 -9.00 5.49 -9.71
CA ALA A 97 -9.71 5.24 -8.46
C ALA A 97 -10.39 3.85 -8.40
N GLY A 98 -10.82 3.30 -9.54
CA GLY A 98 -11.51 2.00 -9.59
C GLY A 98 -10.61 0.80 -9.26
N MET A 99 -9.29 0.91 -9.50
CA MET A 99 -8.34 -0.17 -9.23
C MET A 99 -7.81 -0.15 -7.80
N VAL A 100 -7.77 1.02 -7.16
CA VAL A 100 -7.31 1.20 -5.78
C VAL A 100 -7.96 0.23 -4.78
N PRO A 101 -9.31 0.09 -4.69
CA PRO A 101 -9.92 -0.80 -3.71
C PRO A 101 -9.60 -2.27 -3.98
N LYS A 102 -9.46 -2.67 -5.26
CA LYS A 102 -9.08 -4.03 -5.64
C LYS A 102 -7.65 -4.35 -5.18
N ILE A 103 -6.72 -3.42 -5.41
CA ILE A 103 -5.32 -3.55 -5.00
C ILE A 103 -5.20 -3.55 -3.48
N ALA A 104 -5.93 -2.69 -2.79
CA ALA A 104 -5.95 -2.66 -1.33
C ALA A 104 -6.47 -3.98 -0.74
N LEU A 105 -7.57 -4.51 -1.28
CA LEU A 105 -8.10 -5.80 -0.86
C LEU A 105 -7.10 -6.93 -1.11
N ALA A 106 -6.48 -6.99 -2.30
CA ALA A 106 -5.44 -7.97 -2.60
C ALA A 106 -4.25 -7.86 -1.66
N THR A 107 -3.82 -6.63 -1.34
CA THR A 107 -2.75 -6.34 -0.39
C THR A 107 -3.08 -6.87 1.01
N TRP A 108 -4.31 -6.65 1.49
CA TRP A 108 -4.76 -7.14 2.79
C TRP A 108 -4.85 -8.65 2.83
N LEU A 109 -5.33 -9.30 1.76
CA LEU A 109 -5.37 -10.75 1.67
C LEU A 109 -3.96 -11.34 1.71
N ILE A 110 -3.02 -10.81 0.93
CA ILE A 110 -1.63 -11.27 0.91
C ILE A 110 -0.96 -11.06 2.27
N GLY A 111 -1.15 -9.89 2.89
CA GLY A 111 -0.64 -9.61 4.23
C GLY A 111 -1.24 -10.52 5.30
N GLY A 112 -2.54 -10.83 5.20
CA GLY A 112 -3.24 -11.76 6.08
C GLY A 112 -2.75 -13.20 5.94
N VAL A 113 -2.58 -13.68 4.71
CA VAL A 113 -2.02 -15.02 4.42
C VAL A 113 -0.59 -15.12 4.94
N TRP A 114 0.24 -14.08 4.75
CA TRP A 114 1.60 -14.05 5.30
C TRP A 114 1.61 -14.12 6.82
N ALA A 115 0.77 -13.32 7.49
CA ALA A 115 0.65 -13.33 8.94
C ALA A 115 0.22 -14.71 9.46
N LEU A 116 -0.74 -15.36 8.78
CA LEU A 116 -1.18 -16.71 9.12
C LEU A 116 -0.07 -17.75 8.92
N ALA A 117 0.66 -17.67 7.81
CA ALA A 117 1.78 -18.55 7.52
C ALA A 117 2.87 -18.44 8.60
N LEU A 118 3.27 -17.22 8.98
CA LEU A 118 4.24 -17.01 10.07
C LEU A 118 3.77 -17.65 11.38
N ILE A 119 2.49 -17.49 11.72
CA ILE A 119 1.92 -18.03 12.96
C ILE A 119 1.99 -19.57 12.95
N LEU A 120 1.69 -20.19 11.82
CA LEU A 120 1.76 -21.65 11.64
C LEU A 120 3.21 -22.16 11.68
N PHE A 121 4.13 -21.49 10.97
CA PHE A 121 5.53 -21.92 10.90
C PHE A 121 6.33 -21.66 12.17
N THR A 122 5.97 -20.64 12.95
CA THR A 122 6.66 -20.32 14.22
C THR A 122 6.07 -21.05 15.43
N GLY A 123 4.92 -21.70 15.30
CA GLY A 123 4.23 -22.41 16.39
C GLY A 123 3.74 -21.50 17.53
N GLN A 124 3.85 -20.17 17.39
CA GLN A 124 3.55 -19.18 18.44
C GLN A 124 2.09 -18.68 18.41
N ALA A 125 1.17 -19.45 17.82
CA ALA A 125 -0.24 -19.06 17.67
C ALA A 125 -0.89 -18.66 18.99
N ARG A 126 -0.68 -19.44 20.06
CA ARG A 126 -1.22 -19.14 21.39
C ARG A 126 -0.59 -17.90 22.04
N ALA A 127 0.71 -17.69 21.87
CA ALA A 127 1.42 -16.51 22.41
C ALA A 127 1.06 -15.22 21.67
N THR A 128 0.72 -15.32 20.38
CA THR A 128 0.25 -14.18 19.58
C THR A 128 -1.20 -13.86 19.91
N LEU A 129 -2.07 -14.86 20.04
CA LEU A 129 -3.48 -14.67 20.38
C LEU A 129 -3.66 -14.11 21.79
N SER A 130 -2.85 -14.53 22.77
CA SER A 130 -2.88 -13.93 24.12
C SER A 130 -2.41 -12.47 24.10
N ARG A 131 -1.39 -12.12 23.32
CA ARG A 131 -0.93 -10.73 23.15
C ARG A 131 -1.96 -9.85 22.46
N VAL A 132 -2.64 -10.35 21.43
CA VAL A 132 -3.73 -9.64 20.76
C VAL A 132 -4.93 -9.48 21.71
N GLY A 133 -5.29 -10.52 22.46
CA GLY A 133 -6.33 -10.46 23.48
C GLY A 133 -6.05 -9.42 24.56
N HIS A 134 -4.84 -9.41 25.13
CA HIS A 134 -4.42 -8.38 26.09
C HIS A 134 -4.37 -6.97 25.48
N MET A 135 -3.98 -6.85 24.20
CA MET A 135 -3.98 -5.56 23.50
C MET A 135 -5.40 -5.03 23.30
N LEU A 136 -6.34 -5.87 22.87
CA LEU A 136 -7.75 -5.50 22.71
C LEU A 136 -8.41 -5.15 24.05
N LEU A 137 -8.12 -5.92 25.10
CA LEU A 137 -8.57 -5.57 26.46
C LEU A 137 -7.94 -4.25 26.95
N SER A 138 -6.65 -4.03 26.71
CA SER A 138 -5.99 -2.79 27.12
C SER A 138 -6.53 -1.57 26.35
N MET A 139 -6.89 -1.73 25.08
CA MET A 139 -7.55 -0.68 24.29
C MET A 139 -8.98 -0.40 24.76
N ALA A 140 -9.70 -1.42 25.23
CA ALA A 140 -11.02 -1.25 25.82
C ALA A 140 -10.99 -0.62 27.23
N VAL A 141 -9.88 -0.79 27.97
CA VAL A 141 -9.76 -0.35 29.37
C VAL A 141 -8.98 0.97 29.53
N GLN A 142 -8.04 1.31 28.63
CA GLN A 142 -7.13 2.46 28.81
C GLN A 142 -7.40 3.61 27.84
N HIS A 143 -8.39 4.46 28.17
CA HIS A 143 -8.52 5.80 27.61
C HIS A 143 -7.61 6.86 28.29
N ARG A 144 -6.68 6.48 29.19
CA ARG A 144 -6.04 7.45 30.11
C ARG A 144 -4.54 7.34 30.41
N ALA A 145 -3.72 6.64 29.64
CA ALA A 145 -2.26 6.78 29.84
C ALA A 145 -1.45 6.53 28.56
N ALA A 146 -0.82 7.59 28.05
CA ALA A 146 0.38 7.52 27.23
C ALA A 146 1.61 7.70 28.14
N PRO A 147 2.85 7.44 27.69
CA PRO A 147 3.30 6.61 26.58
C PRO A 147 4.32 5.57 27.12
N THR A 148 3.98 4.28 27.18
CA THR A 148 5.02 3.27 27.36
C THR A 148 5.77 3.12 26.05
N GLN A 149 7.08 3.40 26.12
CA GLN A 149 8.08 3.13 25.10
C GLN A 149 7.88 1.71 24.58
N ARG A 150 7.13 1.58 23.49
CA ARG A 150 6.81 0.30 22.88
C ARG A 150 8.05 -0.05 22.09
N GLU A 151 8.92 -0.82 22.76
CA GLU A 151 10.13 -1.41 22.22
C GLU A 151 9.99 -1.61 20.72
N ALA A 152 10.92 -1.00 19.99
CA ALA A 152 11.26 -1.35 18.64
C ALA A 152 11.66 -2.83 18.58
N ARG A 153 10.69 -3.73 18.74
CA ARG A 153 10.81 -5.11 18.35
C ARG A 153 10.75 -5.06 16.85
N THR A 154 11.94 -4.94 16.28
CA THR A 154 12.32 -5.49 14.99
C THR A 154 11.43 -6.67 14.68
N SER A 155 10.34 -6.37 13.97
CA SER A 155 9.47 -7.38 13.40
C SER A 155 10.26 -7.93 12.22
N ALA A 156 11.20 -8.81 12.55
CA ALA A 156 12.02 -9.55 11.60
C ALA A 156 11.15 -10.54 10.78
N GLY A 157 9.86 -10.71 11.15
CA GLY A 157 8.90 -11.53 10.43
C GLY A 157 7.79 -10.79 9.67
N SER A 158 7.47 -9.52 9.97
CA SER A 158 6.39 -8.85 9.23
C SER A 158 6.82 -8.54 7.80
N LEU A 159 6.02 -8.99 6.82
CA LEU A 159 6.17 -8.59 5.42
C LEU A 159 6.18 -7.06 5.33
N PRO A 160 7.21 -6.45 4.72
CA PRO A 160 7.20 -5.02 4.45
C PRO A 160 5.96 -4.69 3.62
N TYR A 161 5.21 -3.66 4.03
CA TYR A 161 3.89 -3.39 3.47
C TYR A 161 3.98 -2.94 2.00
N GLY A 162 5.10 -2.32 1.59
CA GLY A 162 5.40 -2.02 0.20
C GLY A 162 5.49 -3.26 -0.68
N VAL A 163 5.99 -4.39 -0.16
CA VAL A 163 6.01 -5.68 -0.88
C VAL A 163 4.58 -6.21 -1.06
N ALA A 164 3.73 -6.10 -0.03
CA ALA A 164 2.34 -6.50 -0.13
C ALA A 164 1.57 -5.65 -1.16
N ILE A 165 1.79 -4.32 -1.18
CA ILE A 165 1.22 -3.42 -2.18
C ILE A 165 1.69 -3.79 -3.59
N ALA A 166 2.98 -4.06 -3.77
CA ALA A 166 3.52 -4.47 -5.06
C ALA A 166 2.91 -5.79 -5.54
N ALA A 167 2.82 -6.79 -4.66
CA ALA A 167 2.22 -8.08 -4.97
C ALA A 167 0.73 -7.96 -5.30
N GLY A 168 -0.03 -7.16 -4.54
CA GLY A 168 -1.44 -6.87 -4.81
C GLY A 168 -1.64 -6.14 -6.14
N THR A 169 -0.75 -5.19 -6.46
CA THR A 169 -0.79 -4.45 -7.73
C THR A 169 -0.53 -5.37 -8.91
N LEU A 170 0.51 -6.22 -8.82
CA LEU A 170 0.84 -7.22 -9.83
C LEU A 170 -0.33 -8.19 -10.03
N ALA A 171 -0.84 -8.78 -8.95
CA ALA A 171 -1.94 -9.74 -9.01
C ALA A 171 -3.18 -9.16 -9.71
N MET A 172 -3.55 -7.90 -9.40
CA MET A 172 -4.71 -7.26 -10.02
C MET A 172 -4.47 -6.85 -11.48
N LEU A 173 -3.24 -6.49 -11.85
CA LEU A 173 -2.90 -6.20 -13.25
C LEU A 173 -2.92 -7.48 -14.10
N PHE A 174 -2.39 -8.59 -13.62
CA PHE A 174 -2.42 -9.88 -14.32
C PHE A 174 -3.80 -10.55 -14.31
N ALA A 175 -4.63 -10.29 -13.29
CA ALA A 175 -6.01 -10.79 -13.27
C ALA A 175 -6.96 -9.98 -14.19
N GLY A 176 -6.53 -8.79 -14.63
CA GLY A 176 -7.29 -7.91 -15.50
C GLY A 176 -6.90 -7.95 -16.98
N THR A 177 -5.88 -8.74 -17.35
CA THR A 177 -5.48 -9.05 -18.74
C THR A 177 -6.18 -10.31 -19.23
#